data_AF-A0A531KCH5-F1
#
_entry.id   AF-A0A531KCH5-F1
#
_cell.length_a   1.000
_cell.length_b   1.000
_cell.length_c   1.000
_cell.angle_alpha   90.00
_cell.angle_beta   90.00
_cell.angle_gamma   90.00
#
_symmetry.space_group_name_H-M   'P 1'
#
loop_
_entity.id
_entity.type
_entity.pdbx_description
1 polymer ?
#
loop_
_entity_poly.entity_id
_entity_poly.type
_entity_poly.pdbx_seq_one_letter_code
_entity_poly.pdbx_strand_id
1 'polypeptide(L)'
;FIQKVGGKGNGAPQVAEALAAAAEARAAGDVQTAADIYDAILEQAPETIEAIAGLGDLLFEAGDAEGAEAVLARAPEAKKDAPPLAAVRAKMALAAQAAALGNPAELERRLAEKPGDHQARFELAMIQNANGERMAAADNLLAIVKA
;
A
#
# COMPACT_ATOMS: atom_id res chain seq x y z
N PHE A 1 42.32 -18.58 9.41
CA PHE A 1 41.57 -17.61 8.60
C PHE A 1 40.42 -18.34 7.94
N ILE A 2 39.20 -17.91 8.25
CA ILE A 2 37.98 -18.69 8.04
C ILE A 2 37.65 -18.80 6.55
N GLN A 3 37.31 -20.02 6.19
CA GLN A 3 36.98 -20.56 4.89
C GLN A 3 35.83 -19.79 4.22
N LYS A 4 36.06 -19.34 2.99
CA LYS A 4 35.03 -18.89 2.06
C LYS A 4 34.18 -20.10 1.67
N VAL A 5 33.03 -20.26 2.32
CA VAL A 5 32.00 -21.23 1.91
C VAL A 5 31.11 -20.56 0.88
N GLY A 6 31.29 -20.95 -0.38
CA GLY A 6 30.28 -20.75 -1.41
C GLY A 6 29.11 -21.70 -1.19
N GLY A 7 27.89 -21.22 -1.43
CA GLY A 7 26.68 -22.04 -1.44
C GLY A 7 25.53 -21.31 -2.11
N LYS A 8 25.42 -21.47 -3.44
CA LYS A 8 24.17 -21.24 -4.19
C LYS A 8 23.07 -22.06 -3.51
N GLY A 9 22.24 -21.45 -2.68
CA GLY A 9 21.16 -22.12 -1.95
C GLY A 9 20.87 -21.58 -0.54
N ASN A 10 21.77 -20.81 0.07
CA ASN A 10 21.61 -20.37 1.46
C ASN A 10 20.83 -19.05 1.65
N GLY A 11 20.55 -18.30 0.56
CA GLY A 11 19.92 -16.97 0.65
C GLY A 11 18.40 -17.00 0.76
N ALA A 12 17.71 -17.99 0.19
CA ALA A 12 16.24 -18.02 0.15
C ALA A 12 15.58 -18.17 1.54
N PRO A 13 16.08 -19.03 2.46
CA PRO A 13 15.58 -19.08 3.84
C PRO A 13 15.81 -17.77 4.58
N GLN A 14 16.98 -17.14 4.37
CA GLN A 14 17.33 -15.84 4.99
C GLN A 14 16.43 -14.71 4.49
N VAL A 15 16.08 -14.69 3.20
CA VAL A 15 15.14 -13.70 2.63
C VAL A 15 13.74 -13.89 3.22
N ALA A 16 13.27 -15.13 3.35
CA ALA A 16 11.94 -15.40 3.93
C ALA A 16 11.86 -14.96 5.40
N GLU A 17 12.89 -15.25 6.20
CA GLU A 17 12.97 -14.79 7.60
C GLU A 17 13.04 -13.26 7.69
N ALA A 18 13.82 -12.61 6.84
CA ALA A 18 13.90 -11.15 6.79
C ALA A 18 12.56 -10.51 6.38
N LEU A 19 11.84 -11.10 5.42
CA LEU A 19 10.50 -10.63 5.04
C LEU A 19 9.51 -10.72 6.21
N ALA A 20 9.57 -11.80 6.99
CA ALA A 20 8.76 -11.94 8.20
C ALA A 20 9.12 -10.88 9.25
N ALA A 21 10.41 -10.65 9.49
CA ALA A 21 10.87 -9.62 10.42
C ALA A 21 10.44 -8.20 10.00
N ALA A 22 10.49 -7.88 8.70
CA ALA A 22 10.01 -6.59 8.19
C ALA A 22 8.49 -6.43 8.42
N ALA A 23 7.71 -7.49 8.18
CA ALA A 23 6.27 -7.48 8.45
C ALA A 23 5.95 -7.32 9.93
N GLU A 24 6.71 -7.95 10.83
CA GLU A 24 6.57 -7.80 12.28
C GLU A 24 6.91 -6.37 12.74
N ALA A 25 8.02 -5.80 12.26
CA ALA A 25 8.41 -4.42 12.56
C ALA A 25 7.32 -3.43 12.11
N ARG A 26 6.80 -3.61 10.89
CA ARG A 26 5.69 -2.82 10.36
C ARG A 26 4.43 -2.95 11.23
N ALA A 27 4.06 -4.16 11.64
CA ALA A 27 2.90 -4.40 12.50
C ALA A 27 3.06 -3.77 13.88
N ALA A 28 4.29 -3.66 14.38
CA ALA A 28 4.63 -2.94 15.61
C ALA A 28 4.67 -1.41 15.44
N GLY A 29 4.47 -0.89 14.23
CA GLY A 29 4.57 0.54 13.91
C GLY A 29 6.00 1.05 13.73
N ASP A 30 7.00 0.16 13.76
CA ASP A 30 8.39 0.48 13.50
C ASP A 30 8.68 0.47 11.99
N VAL A 31 8.18 1.51 11.33
CA VAL A 31 8.27 1.72 9.88
C VAL A 31 9.73 1.84 9.42
N GLN A 32 10.60 2.47 10.22
CA GLN A 32 12.00 2.65 9.85
C GLN A 32 12.73 1.31 9.83
N THR A 33 12.59 0.49 10.88
CA THR A 33 13.19 -0.84 10.92
C THR A 33 12.66 -1.71 9.78
N ALA A 34 11.37 -1.64 9.45
CA ALA A 34 10.81 -2.38 8.32
C ALA A 34 11.45 -1.97 6.99
N ALA A 35 11.62 -0.66 6.74
CA ALA A 35 12.26 -0.13 5.55
C ALA A 35 13.72 -0.62 5.43
N ASP A 36 14.50 -0.51 6.51
CA ASP A 36 15.91 -0.94 6.54
C ASP A 36 16.04 -2.44 6.22
N ILE A 37 15.12 -3.28 6.71
CA ILE A 37 15.11 -4.72 6.42
C ILE A 37 14.76 -4.97 4.94
N TYR A 38 13.75 -4.29 4.38
CA TYR A 38 13.43 -4.42 2.95
C TYR A 38 14.60 -4.00 2.06
N ASP A 39 15.29 -2.91 2.39
CA ASP A 39 16.47 -2.48 1.66
C ASP A 39 17.59 -3.51 1.74
N ALA A 40 17.88 -4.07 2.93
CA ALA A 40 18.87 -5.13 3.09
C ALA A 40 18.54 -6.39 2.28
N ILE A 41 17.25 -6.74 2.15
CA ILE A 41 16.81 -7.83 1.26
C ILE A 41 17.10 -7.47 -0.20
N LEU A 42 16.77 -6.24 -0.63
CA LEU A 42 16.94 -5.81 -2.00
C LEU A 42 18.42 -5.61 -2.41
N GLU A 43 19.32 -5.34 -1.46
CA GLU A 43 20.76 -5.35 -1.70
C GLU A 43 21.28 -6.75 -2.05
N GLN A 44 20.74 -7.79 -1.41
CA GLN A 44 21.16 -9.18 -1.61
C GLN A 44 20.41 -9.85 -2.76
N ALA A 45 19.12 -9.55 -2.89
CA ALA A 45 18.17 -10.16 -3.81
C ALA A 45 17.25 -9.07 -4.41
N PRO A 46 17.76 -8.28 -5.37
CA PRO A 46 17.09 -7.08 -5.89
C PRO A 46 15.76 -7.34 -6.60
N GLU A 47 15.51 -8.59 -7.00
CA GLU A 47 14.28 -9.01 -7.70
C GLU A 47 13.24 -9.65 -6.76
N THR A 48 13.42 -9.53 -5.43
CA THR A 48 12.47 -10.02 -4.43
C THR A 48 11.19 -9.18 -4.45
N ILE A 49 10.15 -9.70 -5.11
CA ILE A 49 8.91 -8.97 -5.37
C ILE A 49 8.22 -8.51 -4.09
N GLU A 50 8.25 -9.35 -3.05
CA GLU A 50 7.67 -9.07 -1.74
C GLU A 50 8.36 -7.88 -1.06
N ALA A 51 9.69 -7.76 -1.21
CA ALA A 51 10.45 -6.64 -0.65
C ALA A 51 10.25 -5.36 -1.46
N ILE A 52 10.18 -5.46 -2.79
CA ILE A 52 9.84 -4.31 -3.67
C ILE A 52 8.45 -3.77 -3.32
N ALA A 53 7.46 -4.66 -3.19
CA ALA A 53 6.09 -4.28 -2.81
C ALA A 53 6.05 -3.70 -1.39
N GLY A 54 6.73 -4.33 -0.44
CA GLY A 54 6.78 -3.88 0.96
C GLY A 54 7.35 -2.48 1.10
N LEU A 55 8.51 -2.21 0.50
CA LEU A 55 9.14 -0.88 0.52
C LEU A 55 8.31 0.17 -0.21
N GLY A 56 7.76 -0.17 -1.39
CA GLY A 56 6.89 0.73 -2.14
C GLY A 56 5.64 1.13 -1.34
N ASP A 57 5.04 0.18 -0.62
CA ASP A 57 3.88 0.46 0.23
C ASP A 57 4.22 1.35 1.44
N LEU A 58 5.41 1.17 2.06
CA LEU A 58 5.87 2.04 3.14
C LEU A 58 6.11 3.48 2.67
N LEU A 59 6.74 3.65 1.51
CA LEU A 59 6.95 4.98 0.91
C LEU A 59 5.62 5.67 0.60
N PHE A 60 4.66 4.92 0.04
CA PHE A 60 3.34 5.44 -0.23
C PHE A 60 2.60 5.87 1.05
N GLU A 61 2.68 5.07 2.11
CA GLU A 61 2.11 5.42 3.43
C GLU A 61 2.80 6.63 4.07
N ALA A 62 4.08 6.85 3.79
CA ALA A 62 4.81 8.05 4.19
C ALA A 62 4.47 9.29 3.35
N GLY A 63 3.60 9.16 2.33
CA GLY A 63 3.20 10.24 1.44
C GLY A 63 4.11 10.43 0.23
N ASP A 64 5.13 9.58 0.05
CA ASP A 64 6.04 9.62 -1.10
C ASP A 64 5.54 8.71 -2.23
N ALA A 65 4.52 9.17 -2.94
CA ALA A 65 3.93 8.42 -4.06
C ALA A 65 4.91 8.25 -5.24
N GLU A 66 5.75 9.25 -5.52
CA GLU A 66 6.74 9.18 -6.59
C GLU A 66 7.84 8.16 -6.27
N GLY A 67 8.35 8.16 -5.04
CA GLY A 67 9.30 7.17 -4.56
C GLY A 67 8.73 5.75 -4.56
N ALA A 68 7.45 5.60 -4.16
CA ALA A 68 6.75 4.32 -4.25
C ALA A 68 6.70 3.80 -5.69
N GLU A 69 6.32 4.63 -6.68
CA GLU A 69 6.32 4.22 -8.09
C GLU A 69 7.71 3.83 -8.59
N ALA A 70 8.73 4.62 -8.23
CA ALA A 70 10.11 4.36 -8.60
C ALA A 70 10.60 3.00 -8.05
N VAL A 71 10.23 2.66 -6.81
CA VAL A 71 10.55 1.35 -6.22
C VAL A 71 9.80 0.23 -6.95
N LEU A 72 8.49 0.37 -7.16
CA LEU A 72 7.69 -0.66 -7.86
C LEU A 72 8.16 -0.89 -9.30
N ALA A 73 8.75 0.11 -9.95
CA ALA A 73 9.33 0.02 -11.29
C ALA A 73 10.64 -0.79 -11.35
N ARG A 74 11.27 -1.10 -10.21
CA ARG A 74 12.44 -1.98 -10.13
C ARG A 74 12.09 -3.45 -10.39
N ALA A 75 10.81 -3.81 -10.32
CA ALA A 75 10.36 -5.17 -10.57
C ALA A 75 10.71 -5.61 -12.00
N PRO A 76 11.20 -6.84 -12.21
CA PRO A 76 11.43 -7.38 -13.55
C PRO A 76 10.13 -7.37 -14.37
N GLU A 77 10.24 -7.05 -15.67
CA GLU A 77 9.09 -6.98 -16.58
C GLU A 77 8.22 -8.26 -16.55
N ALA A 78 8.85 -9.43 -16.43
CA ALA A 78 8.16 -10.72 -16.36
C ALA A 78 7.30 -10.91 -15.08
N LYS A 79 7.52 -10.09 -14.05
CA LYS A 79 6.83 -10.14 -12.76
C LYS A 79 6.14 -8.83 -12.41
N LYS A 80 6.01 -7.89 -13.36
CA LYS A 80 5.40 -6.57 -13.11
C LYS A 80 3.98 -6.66 -12.55
N ASP A 81 3.22 -7.68 -12.95
CA ASP A 81 1.83 -7.91 -12.54
C ASP A 81 1.71 -8.88 -11.36
N ALA A 82 2.81 -9.16 -10.65
CA ALA A 82 2.78 -10.03 -9.50
C ALA A 82 1.80 -9.48 -8.43
N PRO A 83 0.99 -10.34 -7.77
CA PRO A 83 -0.04 -9.90 -6.85
C PRO A 83 0.42 -8.90 -5.76
N PRO A 84 1.61 -9.03 -5.15
CA PRO A 84 2.08 -8.03 -4.18
C PRO A 84 2.21 -6.63 -4.76
N LEU A 85 2.77 -6.49 -5.97
CA LEU A 85 2.92 -5.18 -6.63
C LEU A 85 1.56 -4.62 -7.07
N ALA A 86 0.71 -5.49 -7.61
CA ALA A 86 -0.64 -5.11 -8.04
C ALA A 86 -1.47 -4.55 -6.87
N ALA A 87 -1.34 -5.12 -5.67
CA ALA A 87 -2.02 -4.62 -4.48
C ALA A 87 -1.60 -3.18 -4.13
N VAL A 88 -0.29 -2.89 -4.15
CA VAL A 88 0.22 -1.54 -3.86
C VAL A 88 -0.24 -0.55 -4.94
N ARG A 89 -0.12 -0.91 -6.23
CA ARG A 89 -0.62 -0.04 -7.32
C ARG A 89 -2.12 0.22 -7.23
N ALA A 90 -2.92 -0.78 -6.85
CA ALA A 90 -4.35 -0.61 -6.65
C ALA A 90 -4.65 0.36 -5.49
N LYS A 91 -3.91 0.27 -4.38
CA LYS A 91 -4.00 1.21 -3.26
C LYS A 91 -3.66 2.64 -3.70
N MET A 92 -2.57 2.82 -4.43
CA MET A 92 -2.14 4.12 -4.97
C MET A 92 -3.19 4.70 -5.93
N ALA A 93 -3.71 3.89 -6.86
CA ALA A 93 -4.75 4.30 -7.79
C ALA A 93 -6.07 4.68 -7.11
N LEU A 94 -6.43 3.98 -6.03
CA LEU A 94 -7.62 4.30 -5.24
C LEU A 94 -7.45 5.64 -4.50
N ALA A 95 -6.28 5.88 -3.91
CA ALA A 95 -5.98 7.16 -3.27
C ALA A 95 -5.96 8.33 -4.26
N ALA A 96 -5.39 8.13 -5.45
CA ALA A 96 -5.41 9.13 -6.53
C ALA A 96 -6.84 9.44 -6.99
N GLN A 97 -7.70 8.41 -7.12
CA GLN A 97 -9.12 8.61 -7.40
C GLN A 97 -9.81 9.39 -6.30
N ALA A 98 -9.61 9.02 -5.02
CA ALA A 98 -10.19 9.73 -3.89
C ALA A 98 -9.79 11.20 -3.84
N ALA A 99 -8.51 11.52 -4.11
CA ALA A 99 -8.03 12.89 -4.18
C ALA A 99 -8.73 13.73 -5.27
N ALA A 100 -9.25 13.09 -6.33
CA ALA A 100 -9.99 13.75 -7.40
C ALA A 100 -11.49 13.98 -7.08
N LEU A 101 -12.05 13.31 -6.06
CA LEU A 101 -13.48 13.37 -5.72
C LEU A 101 -13.90 14.62 -4.92
N GLY A 102 -12.95 15.53 -4.65
CA GLY A 102 -13.20 16.79 -3.95
C GLY A 102 -12.93 16.72 -2.44
N ASN A 103 -13.23 17.82 -1.73
CA ASN A 103 -12.98 17.91 -0.30
C ASN A 103 -14.08 17.17 0.50
N PRO A 104 -13.74 16.20 1.36
CA PRO A 104 -14.72 15.52 2.22
C PRO A 104 -15.63 16.46 3.01
N ALA A 105 -15.09 17.56 3.55
CA ALA A 105 -15.87 18.53 4.31
C ALA A 105 -16.93 19.24 3.44
N GLU A 106 -16.64 19.45 2.16
CA GLU A 106 -17.60 20.02 1.20
C GLU A 106 -18.70 19.01 0.87
N LEU A 107 -18.35 17.73 0.73
CA LEU A 107 -19.32 16.65 0.52
C LEU A 107 -20.24 16.49 1.73
N GLU A 108 -19.69 16.53 2.94
CA GLU A 108 -20.47 16.52 4.18
C GLU A 108 -21.43 17.71 4.26
N ARG A 109 -20.98 18.92 3.91
CA ARG A 109 -21.85 20.11 3.83
C ARG A 109 -22.98 19.92 2.83
N ARG A 110 -22.68 19.42 1.62
CA ARG A 110 -23.71 19.11 0.60
C ARG A 110 -24.74 18.12 1.13
N LEU A 111 -24.31 17.10 1.89
CA LEU A 111 -25.21 16.10 2.47
C LEU A 111 -26.07 16.66 3.61
N ALA A 112 -25.55 17.61 4.39
CA ALA A 112 -26.33 18.31 5.41
C ALA A 112 -27.45 19.16 4.78
N GLU A 113 -27.17 19.83 3.66
CA GLU A 113 -28.16 20.63 2.93
C GLU A 113 -29.12 19.78 2.08
N LYS A 114 -28.61 18.70 1.49
CA LYS A 114 -29.34 17.81 0.58
C LYS A 114 -29.11 16.35 0.98
N PRO A 115 -29.87 15.83 1.96
CA PRO A 115 -29.77 14.42 2.37
C PRO A 115 -30.17 13.41 1.28
N GLY A 116 -30.61 13.83 0.10
CA GLY A 116 -30.87 12.95 -1.06
C GLY A 116 -29.73 12.91 -2.09
N ASP A 117 -28.61 13.60 -1.83
CA ASP A 117 -27.48 13.65 -2.77
C ASP A 117 -26.67 12.33 -2.73
N HIS A 118 -27.13 11.33 -3.48
CA HIS A 118 -26.46 10.03 -3.57
C HIS A 118 -25.06 10.13 -4.19
N GLN A 119 -24.84 11.13 -5.05
CA GLN A 119 -23.53 11.37 -5.64
C GLN A 119 -22.53 11.81 -4.55
N ALA A 120 -22.91 12.80 -3.73
CA ALA A 120 -22.06 13.23 -2.61
C ALA A 120 -21.81 12.11 -1.59
N ARG A 121 -22.80 11.23 -1.33
CA ARG A 121 -22.60 10.05 -0.48
C ARG A 121 -21.62 9.06 -1.08
N PHE A 122 -21.73 8.79 -2.37
CA PHE A 122 -20.84 7.86 -3.06
C PHE A 122 -19.42 8.41 -3.09
N GLU A 123 -19.24 9.68 -3.44
CA GLU A 123 -17.95 10.38 -3.42
C GLU A 123 -17.31 10.33 -2.03
N LEU A 124 -18.08 10.61 -0.97
CA LEU A 124 -17.61 10.55 0.41
C LEU A 124 -17.21 9.12 0.82
N ALA A 125 -18.01 8.11 0.45
CA ALA A 125 -17.70 6.71 0.73
C ALA A 125 -16.40 6.25 0.05
N MET A 126 -16.16 6.69 -1.19
CA MET A 126 -14.93 6.37 -1.92
C MET A 126 -13.70 6.99 -1.25
N ILE A 127 -13.80 8.23 -0.77
CA ILE A 127 -12.72 8.88 0.00
C ILE A 127 -12.47 8.14 1.32
N GLN A 128 -13.52 7.83 2.07
CA GLN A 128 -13.42 7.06 3.31
C GLN A 128 -12.78 5.68 3.08
N ASN A 129 -13.14 4.99 1.99
CA ASN A 129 -12.53 3.72 1.66
C ASN A 129 -11.02 3.85 1.33
N ALA A 130 -10.62 4.90 0.61
CA ALA A 130 -9.21 5.18 0.34
C ALA A 130 -8.41 5.48 1.63
N ASN A 131 -9.05 6.11 2.61
CA ASN A 131 -8.48 6.40 3.93
C ASN A 131 -8.51 5.20 4.90
N GLY A 132 -9.07 4.06 4.49
CA GLY A 132 -9.20 2.88 5.34
C GLY A 132 -10.39 2.92 6.32
N GLU A 133 -11.25 3.93 6.23
CA GLU A 133 -12.45 4.15 7.06
C GLU A 133 -13.61 3.27 6.58
N ARG A 134 -13.40 1.95 6.53
CA ARG A 134 -14.29 0.98 5.89
C ARG A 134 -15.72 0.98 6.44
N MET A 135 -15.89 1.19 7.74
CA MET A 135 -17.21 1.24 8.37
C MET A 135 -18.00 2.47 7.91
N ALA A 136 -17.37 3.65 7.92
CA ALA A 136 -18.00 4.89 7.46
C ALA A 136 -18.34 4.83 5.96
N ALA A 137 -17.43 4.27 5.15
CA ALA A 137 -17.69 4.04 3.73
C ALA A 137 -18.91 3.13 3.51
N ALA A 138 -18.98 2.01 4.26
CA ALA A 138 -20.10 1.07 4.17
C ALA A 138 -21.44 1.70 4.57
N ASP A 139 -21.47 2.52 5.62
CA ASP A 139 -22.68 3.22 6.06
C ASP A 139 -23.21 4.18 4.98
N ASN A 140 -22.32 4.94 4.33
CA ASN A 140 -22.69 5.82 3.23
C ASN A 140 -23.25 5.06 2.02
N LEU A 141 -22.62 3.95 1.62
CA LEU A 141 -23.10 3.12 0.51
C LEU A 141 -24.43 2.44 0.84
N LEU A 142 -24.59 1.96 2.07
CA LEU A 142 -25.84 1.33 2.51
C LEU A 142 -27.00 2.33 2.55
N ALA A 143 -26.73 3.59 2.91
CA ALA A 143 -27.72 4.66 2.85
C ALA A 143 -28.20 4.96 1.42
N ILE A 144 -27.34 4.77 0.41
CA ILE A 144 -27.74 4.89 -1.01
C ILE A 144 -28.69 3.74 -1.39
N VAL A 145 -28.37 2.51 -1.00
CA VAL A 145 -29.15 1.31 -1.38
C VAL A 145 -30.51 1.23 -0.66
N LYS A 146 -30.62 1.80 0.54
CA LYS A 146 -31.85 1.77 1.36
C LYS A 146 -32.86 2.87 1.00
N ALA A 147 -32.46 3.89 0.26
CA ALA A 147 -33.30 5.03 -0.11
C ALA A 147 -34.25 4.67 -1.27
#